data_AF-E7FPB0-F1
#
_entry.id   AF-E7FPB0-F1
#
_cell.length_a   1.000
_cell.length_b   1.000
_cell.length_c   1.000
_cell.angle_alpha   90.00
_cell.angle_beta   90.00
_cell.angle_gamma   90.00
#
_symmetry.space_group_name_H-M   'P 1'
#
loop_
_entity.id
_entity.type
_entity.pdbx_description
1 polymer ?
#
loop_
_entity_poly.entity_id
_entity_poly.type
_entity_poly.pdbx_seq_one_letter_code
_entity_poly.pdbx_strand_id
1 'polypeptide(L)' 'MDWEAYFKDLQKWMAASNVMLTRVPLDSEKYFEWVVSTLDIIYNRYDHELAHRFLYCIMEFQEDMLEKSKGVVR' A
#
# COMPACT_ATOMS: atom_id res chain seq x y z
N MET A 1 -14.36 2.18 -15.84
CA MET A 1 -13.31 1.63 -14.97
C MET A 1 -13.06 0.18 -15.37
N ASP A 2 -11.81 -0.18 -15.64
CA ASP A 2 -11.43 -1.57 -15.92
C ASP A 2 -11.03 -2.25 -14.60
N TRP A 3 -11.96 -2.97 -13.99
CA TRP A 3 -11.75 -3.62 -12.70
C TRP A 3 -10.77 -4.79 -12.77
N GLU A 4 -10.70 -5.50 -13.89
CA GLU A 4 -9.75 -6.59 -14.06
C GLU A 4 -8.32 -6.05 -14.07
N ALA A 5 -8.07 -5.00 -14.84
CA ALA A 5 -6.78 -4.33 -14.87
C ALA A 5 -6.38 -3.78 -13.48
N TYR A 6 -7.32 -3.13 -12.79
CA TYR A 6 -7.11 -2.62 -11.43
C TYR A 6 -6.70 -3.70 -10.44
N PHE A 7 -7.48 -4.78 -10.33
CA PHE A 7 -7.16 -5.85 -9.40
C PHE A 7 -5.89 -6.60 -9.78
N LYS A 8 -5.56 -6.69 -11.06
CA LYS A 8 -4.28 -7.26 -11.52
C LYS A 8 -3.09 -6.41 -11.11
N ASP A 9 -3.18 -5.09 -11.21
CA ASP A 9 -2.14 -4.19 -10.71
C ASP A 9 -2.02 -4.24 -9.18
N LEU A 10 -3.16 -4.30 -8.49
CA LEU A 10 -3.18 -4.45 -7.04
C LEU A 10 -2.55 -5.78 -6.58
N GLN A 11 -2.82 -6.89 -7.28
CA GLN A 11 -2.19 -8.18 -7.03
C GLN A 11 -0.67 -8.13 -7.22
N LYS A 12 -0.19 -7.47 -8.29
CA LYS A 12 1.25 -7.26 -8.49
C LYS A 12 1.85 -6.43 -7.37
N TRP A 13 1.15 -5.39 -6.92
CA TRP A 13 1.60 -4.57 -5.79
C TRP A 13 1.70 -5.38 -4.50
N MET A 14 0.71 -6.22 -4.19
CA MET A 14 0.76 -7.13 -3.02
C MET A 14 1.94 -8.09 -3.09
N ALA A 15 2.20 -8.67 -4.26
CA ALA A 15 3.37 -9.53 -4.47
C ALA A 15 4.70 -8.77 -4.28
N ALA A 16 4.77 -7.52 -4.76
CA ALA A 16 5.94 -6.67 -4.57
C ALA A 16 6.14 -6.27 -3.10
N SER A 17 5.05 -5.99 -2.37
CA SER A 17 5.08 -5.70 -0.92
C SER A 17 5.68 -6.87 -0.14
N ASN A 18 5.26 -8.11 -0.44
CA ASN A 18 5.86 -9.31 0.16
C ASN A 18 7.37 -9.38 -0.07
N VAL A 19 7.85 -9.04 -1.28
CA VAL A 19 9.29 -9.01 -1.58
C VAL A 19 9.98 -7.88 -0.82
N MET A 20 9.38 -6.69 -0.74
CA MET A 20 9.98 -5.56 -0.02
C MET A 20 10.14 -5.83 1.47
N LEU A 21 9.18 -6.51 2.09
CA LEU A 21 9.26 -6.92 3.50
C LEU A 21 10.38 -7.92 3.78
N THR A 22 10.93 -8.61 2.78
CA THR A 22 12.15 -9.43 2.94
C THR A 22 13.44 -8.59 2.97
N ARG A 23 13.38 -7.33 2.51
CA ARG A 23 14.55 -6.46 2.30
C ARG A 23 14.64 -5.35 3.33
N VAL A 24 13.50 -4.84 3.77
CA VAL A 24 13.40 -3.76 4.75
C VAL A 24 12.33 -4.11 5.79
N PRO A 25 12.55 -3.79 7.07
CA PRO A 25 11.53 -3.98 8.10
C PRO A 25 10.24 -3.21 7.79
N LEU A 26 9.10 -3.77 8.20
CA LEU A 26 7.77 -3.16 8.06
C LEU A 26 7.68 -1.76 8.71
N ASP A 27 8.43 -1.56 9.78
CA ASP A 27 8.45 -0.33 10.57
C ASP A 27 9.47 0.72 10.07
N SER A 28 10.17 0.40 8.98
CA SER A 28 11.15 1.31 8.40
C SER A 28 10.46 2.41 7.60
N GLU A 29 10.99 3.64 7.73
CA GLU A 29 10.59 4.79 6.90
C GLU A 29 10.70 4.46 5.41
N LYS A 30 11.76 3.73 5.03
CA LYS A 30 11.99 3.27 3.66
C LYS A 30 10.87 2.36 3.12
N TYR A 31 10.29 1.50 3.96
CA TYR A 31 9.14 0.69 3.55
C TYR A 31 7.91 1.58 3.35
N PHE A 32 7.67 2.52 4.25
CA PHE A 32 6.53 3.42 4.16
C PHE A 32 6.60 4.35 2.93
N GLU A 33 7.75 4.95 2.66
CA GLU A 33 7.98 5.73 1.43
C GLU A 33 7.73 4.89 0.16
N TRP A 34 8.15 3.63 0.17
CA TRP A 34 7.89 2.70 -0.92
C TRP A 34 6.38 2.43 -1.09
N VAL A 35 5.64 2.22 0.00
CA VAL A 35 4.18 2.03 -0.04
C VAL A 35 3.50 3.25 -0.65
N VAL A 36 3.79 4.46 -0.15
CA VAL A 36 3.22 5.72 -0.62
C VAL A 36 3.49 5.92 -2.11
N SER A 37 4.76 5.84 -2.51
CA SER A 37 5.17 6.07 -3.91
C SER A 37 4.56 5.06 -4.88
N THR A 38 4.40 3.80 -4.47
CA THR A 38 3.86 2.76 -5.37
C THR A 38 2.34 2.71 -5.42
N LEU A 39 1.63 3.03 -4.33
CA LEU A 39 0.17 3.16 -4.36
C LEU A 39 -0.27 4.39 -5.16
N ASP A 40 0.49 5.49 -5.12
CA ASP A 40 0.21 6.69 -5.92
C ASP A 40 0.24 6.42 -7.43
N ILE A 41 1.10 5.50 -7.89
CA ILE A 41 1.10 5.06 -9.31
C ILE A 41 -0.24 4.40 -9.69
N ILE A 42 -0.82 3.61 -8.79
CA ILE A 42 -2.12 2.96 -9.04
C ILE A 42 -3.25 3.99 -8.93
N TYR A 43 -3.17 4.89 -7.93
CA TYR A 43 -4.14 5.97 -7.73
C TYR A 43 -4.28 6.84 -8.99
N ASN A 44 -3.16 7.31 -9.53
CA ASN A 44 -3.13 8.17 -10.71
C ASN A 44 -3.51 7.44 -12.02
N ARG A 45 -3.37 6.11 -12.06
CA ARG A 45 -3.77 5.29 -13.22
C ARG A 45 -5.28 5.14 -13.33
N TYR A 46 -5.98 5.14 -12.20
CA TYR A 46 -7.38 4.76 -12.12
C TYR A 46 -8.20 5.84 -11.42
N ASP A 47 -8.74 6.79 -12.19
CA ASP A 47 -9.60 7.86 -11.69
C ASP A 47 -11.02 7.35 -11.38
N HIS A 48 -11.17 6.67 -10.23
CA HIS A 48 -12.44 6.13 -9.77
C HIS A 48 -12.48 6.09 -8.23
N GLU A 49 -13.50 6.71 -7.63
CA GLU A 49 -13.61 6.90 -6.18
C GLU A 49 -13.51 5.59 -5.37
N LEU A 50 -14.23 4.54 -5.78
CA LEU A 50 -14.12 3.23 -5.11
C LEU A 50 -12.74 2.58 -5.26
N ALA A 51 -12.06 2.78 -6.40
CA ALA A 51 -10.70 2.26 -6.60
C ALA A 51 -9.73 2.97 -5.63
N HIS A 52 -9.83 4.30 -5.54
CA HIS A 52 -9.07 5.09 -4.57
C HIS A 52 -9.37 4.66 -3.13
N ARG A 53 -10.63 4.35 -2.78
CA ARG A 53 -10.99 3.90 -1.43
C ARG A 53 -10.28 2.61 -1.02
N PHE A 54 -10.10 1.66 -1.93
CA PHE A 54 -9.31 0.45 -1.65
C PHE A 54 -7.85 0.79 -1.34
N LEU A 55 -7.23 1.71 -2.10
CA LEU A 55 -5.85 2.14 -1.86
C LEU A 55 -5.70 2.85 -0.52
N TYR A 56 -6.68 3.68 -0.14
CA TYR A 56 -6.72 4.31 1.18
C TYR A 56 -6.81 3.27 2.31
N CYS A 57 -7.68 2.26 2.19
CA CYS A 57 -7.76 1.19 3.20
C CYS A 57 -6.44 0.42 3.33
N ILE A 58 -5.69 0.24 2.24
CA ILE A 58 -4.36 -0.37 2.30
C ILE A 58 -3.40 0.54 3.05
N MET A 59 -3.36 1.83 2.73
CA MET A 59 -2.50 2.80 3.40
C MET A 59 -2.76 2.85 4.91
N GLU A 60 -4.02 2.99 5.31
CA GLU A 60 -4.47 3.02 6.70
C GLU A 60 -4.01 1.76 7.44
N PHE A 61 -4.13 0.58 6.82
CA PHE A 61 -3.62 -0.66 7.40
C PHE A 61 -2.09 -0.64 7.59
N GLN A 62 -1.32 -0.11 6.63
CA GLN A 62 0.15 -0.02 6.77
C GLN A 62 0.55 0.98 7.87
N GLU A 63 -0.15 2.10 7.98
CA GLU A 63 0.04 3.09 9.05
C GLU A 63 -0.23 2.49 10.43
N ASP A 64 -1.35 1.78 10.59
CA ASP A 64 -1.70 1.07 11.82
C ASP A 64 -0.61 0.07 12.23
N MET A 65 -0.01 -0.64 11.27
CA MET A 65 1.07 -1.59 11.55
C MET A 65 2.36 -0.88 11.98
N LEU A 66 2.66 0.26 11.38
CA LEU A 66 3.80 1.11 11.74
C LEU A 66 3.64 1.73 13.13
N GLU A 67 2.44 2.17 13.50
CA GLU A 67 2.16 2.70 14.83
C GLU A 67 2.31 1.60 15.90
N LYS A 68 1.76 0.40 15.62
CA LYS A 68 1.86 -0.76 16.52
C LYS A 68 3.30 -1.22 16.72
N SER A 69 4.12 -1.27 15.67
CA SER A 69 5.53 -1.66 15.79
C SER A 69 6.34 -0.68 16.63
N LYS A 70 5.99 0.61 16.61
CA LYS A 70 6.61 1.66 17.42
C LYS A 70 6.11 1.71 18.87
N GLY A 71 5.20 0.83 19.26
CA GLY A 71 4.59 0.83 20.60
C GLY A 71 3.67 2.03 20.84
N VAL A 72 3.23 2.71 19.79
CA VAL A 72 2.22 3.76 19.87
C VAL A 72 0.86 3.06 19.93
N VAL A 73 0.38 2.82 21.15
CA VAL A 73 -0.97 2.29 21.38
C VAL A 73 -1.92 3.49 21.46
N ARG A 74 -2.86 3.60 20.52
CA ARG A 74 -4.02 4.50 20.62
C ARG A 74 -5.05 3.96 21.61
#